data_AF-A0A2P2L9B6-F1
#
_entry.id   AF-A0A2P2L9B6-F1
#
_cell.length_a   1.000
_cell.length_b   1.000
_cell.length_c   1.000
_cell.angle_alpha   90.00
_cell.angle_beta   90.00
_cell.angle_gamma   90.00
#
_symmetry.space_group_name_H-M   'P 1'
#
loop_
_entity.id
_entity.type
_entity.pdbx_description
1 polymer ?
#
loop_
_entity_poly.entity_id
_entity_poly.type
_entity_poly.pdbx_seq_one_letter_code
_entity_poly.pdbx_strand_id
1 'polypeptide(L)'
;MDSHNEERQRSPSLDDCLNLLKGERDEQRLAGLLLVTKFCRADDLPSLSTIYSAVGPRFLDRLLRTGMGKGTNAGGSGADNRDAYLQLAVTVLAAFCRVPEIASSEDMVSKIPIVLEISSRSGSPVLEECYEFLYLVTASCEEGVTAFHESRGMKVLASQMCTLPDGSHMMELAMKITHSMLSKLSQEFNTNSCMSELARMVASISRQFAVLHNHMKFEALHLLSRIFSSKYSEVLKDALHLITGNNWSDYIHTGIVAILQNRVSPAEKLHALILAESMVSMLGEGWLIGQSSLADSHDPMPADRCLLLVLESSRVEIAVLLNEIAYLKYEASNNTSATAETILSKQRNVVVAFSLIERIIKLVSTAGGVEGKLIDDSTIVKVINGLNETINVVLEYLEDAKEHREKKGDDLLASVRIVGSYLAEMPNACKEKVRELLAYLLSIEGEDEASPFHSTCFLLPMLCQVTMNVAGSKALISSGGYKAVVDCLIKLIGPSRSTVEDNGRIFLACDTIMNMLLKVELSW
;
A
#
# COMPACT_ATOMS: atom_id res chain seq x y z
N MET A 1 10.98 -24.32 78.30
CA MET A 1 9.72 -23.54 78.27
C MET A 1 10.13 -22.12 77.97
N ASP A 2 10.05 -21.60 76.75
CA ASP A 2 9.16 -21.93 75.64
C ASP A 2 9.85 -21.70 74.29
N SER A 3 9.57 -22.62 73.38
CA SER A 3 9.93 -22.61 71.97
C SER A 3 8.94 -21.74 71.19
N HIS A 4 9.35 -20.53 70.81
CA HIS A 4 8.68 -19.80 69.74
C HIS A 4 9.12 -20.39 68.39
N ASN A 5 8.22 -21.17 67.81
CA ASN A 5 8.29 -21.70 66.46
C ASN A 5 7.90 -20.57 65.49
N GLU A 6 8.89 -19.87 64.92
CA GLU A 6 8.66 -19.04 63.73
C GLU A 6 8.52 -19.97 62.51
N GLU A 7 7.29 -20.30 62.14
CA GLU A 7 6.97 -20.75 60.78
C GLU A 7 7.26 -19.60 59.82
N ARG A 8 8.51 -19.47 59.38
CA ARG A 8 8.85 -18.67 58.20
C ARG A 8 8.19 -19.35 56.99
N GLN A 9 7.06 -18.80 56.55
CA GLN A 9 6.47 -19.08 55.24
C GLN A 9 7.56 -18.86 54.17
N ARG A 10 8.18 -19.95 53.70
CA ARG A 10 9.07 -19.91 52.54
C ARG A 10 8.21 -19.54 51.33
N SER A 11 8.43 -18.35 50.79
CA SER A 11 7.89 -17.97 49.48
C SER A 11 8.36 -19.02 48.45
N PRO A 12 7.46 -19.61 47.64
CA PRO A 12 7.85 -20.62 46.66
C PRO A 12 8.91 -20.06 45.71
N SER A 13 9.91 -20.86 45.36
CA SER A 13 10.95 -20.48 44.39
C SER A 13 10.54 -20.87 42.97
N LEU A 14 11.22 -20.32 41.95
CA LEU A 14 11.03 -20.73 40.54
C LEU A 14 11.32 -22.22 40.35
N ASP A 15 12.30 -22.77 41.07
CA ASP A 15 12.64 -24.20 41.04
C ASP A 15 11.52 -25.09 41.62
N ASP A 16 10.86 -24.64 42.69
CA ASP A 16 9.69 -25.33 43.25
C ASP A 16 8.52 -25.34 42.24
N CYS A 17 8.35 -24.26 41.48
CA CYS A 17 7.35 -24.18 40.41
C CYS A 17 7.68 -25.14 39.25
N LEU A 18 8.94 -25.20 38.82
CA LEU A 18 9.37 -26.12 37.76
C LEU A 18 9.20 -27.59 38.17
N ASN A 19 9.40 -27.92 39.45
CA ASN A 19 9.14 -29.27 39.97
C ASN A 19 7.66 -29.63 39.96
N LEU A 20 6.77 -28.68 40.26
CA LEU A 20 5.32 -28.87 40.15
C LEU A 20 4.88 -29.07 38.69
N LEU A 21 5.45 -28.30 37.76
CA LEU A 21 5.18 -28.42 36.32
C LEU A 21 5.63 -29.76 35.72
N LYS A 22 6.72 -30.34 36.24
CA LYS A 22 7.20 -31.67 35.86
C LYS A 22 6.47 -32.83 36.57
N GLY A 23 5.52 -32.52 37.46
CA GLY A 23 4.76 -33.51 38.20
C GLY A 23 3.99 -34.49 37.29
N GLU A 24 3.68 -35.69 37.81
CA GLU A 24 2.95 -36.71 37.04
C GLU A 24 1.45 -36.42 36.93
N ARG A 25 0.91 -35.65 37.87
CA ARG A 25 -0.52 -35.34 37.98
C ARG A 25 -0.87 -33.97 37.40
N ASP A 26 -1.99 -33.88 36.70
CA ASP A 26 -2.47 -32.63 36.09
C ASP A 26 -2.76 -31.54 37.14
N GLU A 27 -3.15 -31.91 38.37
CA GLU A 27 -3.36 -30.94 39.45
C GLU A 27 -2.04 -30.28 39.90
N GLN A 28 -0.94 -31.03 39.90
CA GLN A 28 0.39 -30.49 40.23
C GLN A 28 0.86 -29.53 39.15
N ARG A 29 0.66 -29.89 37.88
CA ARG A 29 1.00 -29.04 36.73
C ARG A 29 0.16 -27.77 36.72
N LEU A 30 -1.14 -27.88 36.99
CA LEU A 30 -2.04 -26.74 37.09
C LEU A 30 -1.61 -25.78 38.21
N ALA A 31 -1.28 -26.31 39.40
CA ALA A 31 -0.79 -25.51 40.52
C ALA A 31 0.54 -24.81 40.17
N GLY A 32 1.46 -25.51 39.49
CA GLY A 32 2.70 -24.94 38.98
C GLY A 32 2.45 -23.80 37.98
N LEU A 33 1.51 -23.97 37.04
CA LEU A 33 1.16 -22.99 36.01
C LEU A 33 0.55 -21.71 36.62
N LEU A 34 -0.31 -21.86 37.62
CA LEU A 34 -0.86 -20.73 38.37
C LEU A 34 0.22 -19.99 39.16
N LEU A 35 1.20 -20.70 39.73
CA LEU A 35 2.32 -20.08 40.44
C LEU A 35 3.27 -19.34 39.49
N VAL A 36 3.48 -19.82 38.26
CA VAL A 36 4.32 -19.15 37.24
C VAL A 36 3.93 -17.69 37.03
N THR A 37 2.63 -17.37 37.05
CA THR A 37 2.13 -15.99 36.91
C THR A 37 2.63 -15.03 37.99
N LYS A 38 3.12 -15.55 39.13
CA LYS A 38 3.72 -14.75 40.23
C LYS A 38 5.21 -14.51 40.07
N PHE A 39 5.91 -15.34 39.29
CA PHE A 39 7.37 -15.36 39.24
C PHE A 39 7.94 -14.91 37.90
N CYS A 40 7.18 -15.07 36.81
CA CYS A 40 7.64 -14.72 35.47
C CYS A 40 6.90 -13.50 34.96
N ARG A 41 7.67 -12.55 34.44
CA ARG A 41 7.10 -11.45 33.65
C ARG A 41 6.73 -11.98 32.27
N ALA A 42 5.70 -11.37 31.71
CA ALA A 42 5.17 -11.63 30.37
C ALA A 42 6.24 -11.63 29.24
N ASP A 43 7.37 -10.94 29.45
CA ASP A 43 8.43 -10.72 28.45
C ASP A 43 9.73 -11.49 28.76
N ASP A 44 9.74 -12.36 29.77
CA ASP A 44 10.91 -13.15 30.15
C ASP A 44 11.01 -14.42 29.27
N LEU A 45 11.47 -14.24 28.03
CA LEU A 45 11.55 -15.29 27.01
C LEU A 45 12.35 -16.53 27.47
N PRO A 46 13.52 -16.41 28.13
CA PRO A 46 14.25 -17.57 28.65
C PRO A 46 13.45 -18.39 29.68
N SER A 47 12.75 -17.71 30.60
CA SER A 47 11.89 -18.38 31.57
C SER A 47 10.70 -19.05 30.90
N LEU A 48 10.05 -18.39 29.93
CA LEU A 48 8.94 -18.98 29.17
C LEU A 48 9.36 -20.26 28.43
N SER A 49 10.55 -20.28 27.84
CA SER A 49 11.11 -21.47 27.18
C SER A 49 11.33 -22.63 28.17
N THR A 50 11.86 -22.31 29.35
CA THR A 50 12.09 -23.30 30.42
C THR A 50 10.78 -23.86 30.96
N ILE A 51 9.77 -23.00 31.15
CA ILE A 51 8.43 -23.39 31.61
C ILE A 51 7.73 -24.25 30.57
N TYR A 52 7.74 -23.86 29.29
CA TYR A 52 7.14 -24.64 28.21
C TYR A 52 7.70 -26.07 28.16
N SER A 53 9.02 -26.18 28.27
CA SER A 53 9.72 -27.47 28.33
C SER A 53 9.33 -28.31 29.55
N ALA A 54 9.04 -27.67 30.69
CA ALA A 54 8.62 -28.34 31.92
C ALA A 54 7.15 -28.82 31.88
N VAL A 55 6.25 -28.05 31.27
CA VAL A 55 4.81 -28.34 31.19
C VAL A 55 4.52 -29.51 30.25
N GLY A 56 5.12 -29.47 29.06
CA GLY A 56 4.95 -30.44 27.98
C GLY A 56 3.64 -30.26 27.17
N PRO A 57 3.66 -30.53 25.85
CA PRO A 57 2.57 -30.22 24.93
C PRO A 57 1.27 -31.01 25.21
N ARG A 58 1.39 -32.24 25.72
CA ARG A 58 0.23 -33.10 26.04
C ARG A 58 -0.63 -32.54 27.17
N PHE A 59 -0.04 -31.85 28.15
CA PHE A 59 -0.81 -31.22 29.21
C PHE A 59 -1.60 -30.03 28.67
N LEU A 60 -0.98 -29.21 27.82
CA LEU A 60 -1.63 -28.07 27.18
C LEU A 60 -2.82 -28.48 26.30
N ASP A 61 -2.68 -29.57 25.52
CA ASP A 61 -3.79 -30.12 24.73
C ASP A 61 -4.96 -30.59 25.64
N ARG A 62 -4.67 -31.29 26.74
CA ARG A 62 -5.71 -31.70 27.71
C ARG A 62 -6.38 -30.51 28.38
N LEU A 63 -5.60 -29.50 28.77
CA LEU A 63 -6.11 -28.28 29.41
C LEU A 63 -7.07 -27.53 28.47
N LEU A 64 -6.66 -27.33 27.21
CA LEU A 64 -7.48 -26.70 26.18
C LEU A 64 -8.77 -27.49 25.89
N ARG A 65 -8.67 -28.81 25.70
CA ARG A 65 -9.84 -29.68 25.47
C ARG A 65 -10.81 -29.70 26.65
N THR A 66 -10.29 -29.64 27.87
CA THR A 66 -11.11 -29.57 29.10
C THR A 66 -11.89 -28.26 29.15
N GLY A 67 -11.23 -27.13 28.87
CA GLY A 67 -11.89 -25.83 28.76
C GLY A 67 -12.98 -25.78 27.68
N MET A 68 -12.78 -26.49 26.56
CA MET A 68 -13.80 -26.61 25.51
C MET A 68 -14.93 -27.62 25.81
N GLY A 69 -14.85 -28.37 26.91
CA GLY A 69 -15.82 -29.45 27.20
C GLY A 69 -15.70 -30.66 26.27
N LYS A 70 -14.57 -30.83 25.57
CA LYS A 70 -14.28 -31.95 24.64
C LYS A 70 -13.40 -33.04 25.27
N GLY A 71 -13.24 -33.05 26.59
CA GLY A 71 -12.44 -34.02 27.33
C GLY A 71 -13.18 -35.33 27.64
N THR A 72 -12.44 -36.40 27.96
CA THR A 72 -12.95 -37.76 28.27
C THR A 72 -13.91 -37.82 29.48
N ASN A 73 -13.98 -36.78 30.30
CA ASN A 73 -14.85 -36.70 31.50
C ASN A 73 -15.93 -35.59 31.39
N ALA A 74 -16.36 -35.23 30.17
CA ALA A 74 -17.28 -34.10 29.90
C ALA A 74 -18.69 -34.18 30.54
N GLY A 75 -19.05 -35.28 31.20
CA GLY A 75 -20.35 -35.51 31.84
C GLY A 75 -20.42 -35.28 33.36
N GLY A 76 -19.35 -34.85 34.02
CA GLY A 76 -19.34 -34.60 35.47
C GLY A 76 -19.60 -33.14 35.87
N SER A 77 -19.95 -32.93 37.15
CA SER A 77 -20.26 -31.67 37.89
C SER A 77 -19.30 -30.46 37.73
N GLY A 78 -18.32 -30.50 36.83
CA GLY A 78 -17.33 -29.45 36.58
C GLY A 78 -17.70 -28.45 35.50
N ALA A 79 -19.00 -28.25 35.20
CA ALA A 79 -19.46 -27.25 34.24
C ALA A 79 -19.06 -25.82 34.66
N ASP A 80 -19.03 -25.55 35.98
CA ASP A 80 -18.79 -24.22 36.55
C ASP A 80 -17.37 -23.68 36.37
N ASN A 81 -16.37 -24.53 36.08
CA ASN A 81 -14.96 -24.11 35.94
C ASN A 81 -14.41 -24.19 34.52
N ARG A 82 -15.23 -24.53 33.52
CA ARG A 82 -14.77 -24.70 32.12
C ARG A 82 -14.16 -23.43 31.55
N ASP A 83 -14.80 -22.29 31.82
CA ASP A 83 -14.33 -20.99 31.32
C ASP A 83 -12.99 -20.60 31.95
N ALA A 84 -12.76 -20.92 33.22
CA ALA A 84 -11.48 -20.69 33.89
C ALA A 84 -10.36 -21.55 33.29
N TYR A 85 -10.64 -22.82 32.97
CA TYR A 85 -9.68 -23.68 32.27
C TYR A 85 -9.40 -23.20 30.85
N LEU A 86 -10.44 -22.75 30.12
CA LEU A 86 -10.29 -22.21 28.78
C LEU A 86 -9.44 -20.94 28.78
N GLN A 87 -9.73 -20.02 29.71
CA GLN A 87 -8.95 -18.80 29.91
C GLN A 87 -7.49 -19.11 30.22
N LEU A 88 -7.24 -19.96 31.21
CA LEU A 88 -5.86 -20.33 31.53
C LEU A 88 -5.15 -20.99 30.34
N ALA A 89 -5.83 -21.87 29.60
CA ALA A 89 -5.26 -22.53 28.43
C ALA A 89 -4.84 -21.52 27.35
N VAL A 90 -5.76 -20.65 26.93
CA VAL A 90 -5.52 -19.70 25.84
C VAL A 90 -4.49 -18.64 26.25
N THR A 91 -4.59 -18.08 27.45
CA THR A 91 -3.61 -17.10 27.96
C THR A 91 -2.20 -17.69 28.02
N VAL A 92 -2.06 -18.94 28.46
CA VAL A 92 -0.75 -19.60 28.54
C VAL A 92 -0.21 -19.93 27.15
N LEU A 93 -1.06 -20.36 26.21
CA LEU A 93 -0.67 -20.58 24.83
C LEU A 93 -0.19 -19.28 24.17
N ALA A 94 -0.94 -18.19 24.31
CA ALA A 94 -0.55 -16.87 23.80
C ALA A 94 0.79 -16.41 24.41
N ALA A 95 0.97 -16.56 25.73
CA ALA A 95 2.21 -16.21 26.40
C ALA A 95 3.41 -17.02 25.90
N PHE A 96 3.26 -18.33 25.69
CA PHE A 96 4.35 -19.17 25.13
C PHE A 96 4.69 -18.80 23.69
N CYS A 97 3.70 -18.43 22.87
CA CYS A 97 3.94 -17.97 21.50
C CYS A 97 4.71 -16.66 21.41
N ARG A 98 4.98 -15.95 22.51
CA ARG A 98 5.91 -14.80 22.49
C ARG A 98 7.36 -15.23 22.24
N VAL A 99 7.69 -16.50 22.47
CA VAL A 99 8.96 -17.11 22.09
C VAL A 99 8.86 -17.63 20.66
N PRO A 100 9.58 -17.05 19.67
CA PRO A 100 9.44 -17.40 18.25
C PRO A 100 9.67 -18.88 17.94
N GLU A 101 10.61 -19.54 18.64
CA GLU A 101 10.91 -20.97 18.48
C GLU A 101 9.74 -21.85 18.93
N ILE A 102 8.96 -21.40 19.92
CA ILE A 102 7.75 -22.11 20.36
C ILE A 102 6.60 -21.83 19.40
N ALA A 103 6.41 -20.57 19.00
CA ALA A 103 5.34 -20.17 18.09
C ALA A 103 5.42 -20.85 16.72
N SER A 104 6.64 -21.14 16.24
CA SER A 104 6.90 -21.86 14.99
C SER A 104 6.85 -23.39 15.12
N SER A 105 6.59 -23.93 16.31
CA SER A 105 6.51 -25.38 16.52
C SER A 105 5.25 -26.01 15.93
N GLU A 106 5.36 -27.27 15.49
CA GLU A 106 4.23 -28.07 14.99
C GLU A 106 3.09 -28.17 16.02
N ASP A 107 3.43 -28.21 17.32
CA ASP A 107 2.45 -28.22 18.41
C ASP A 107 1.59 -26.95 18.42
N MET A 108 2.17 -25.76 18.19
CA MET A 108 1.41 -24.51 18.15
C MET A 108 0.63 -24.36 16.84
N VAL A 109 1.23 -24.69 15.70
CA VAL A 109 0.56 -24.65 14.39
C VAL A 109 -0.69 -25.56 14.39
N SER A 110 -0.60 -26.76 14.98
CA SER A 110 -1.73 -27.70 15.07
C SER A 110 -2.92 -27.19 15.91
N LYS A 111 -2.73 -26.17 16.76
CA LYS A 111 -3.78 -25.59 17.61
C LYS A 111 -4.57 -24.47 16.93
N ILE A 112 -4.13 -23.97 15.77
CA ILE A 112 -4.82 -22.90 15.02
C ILE A 112 -6.31 -23.20 14.78
N PRO A 113 -6.72 -24.39 14.27
CA PRO A 113 -8.13 -24.67 14.03
C PRO A 113 -8.97 -24.57 15.31
N ILE A 114 -8.41 -25.01 16.45
CA ILE A 114 -9.08 -25.00 17.74
C ILE A 114 -9.23 -23.57 18.27
N VAL A 115 -8.17 -22.76 18.15
CA VAL A 115 -8.21 -21.35 18.57
C VAL A 115 -9.18 -20.54 17.70
N LEU A 116 -9.26 -20.82 16.39
CA LEU A 116 -10.27 -20.24 15.50
C LEU A 116 -11.70 -20.64 15.87
N GLU A 117 -11.92 -21.88 16.32
CA GLU A 117 -13.22 -22.32 16.83
C GLU A 117 -13.60 -21.54 18.10
N ILE A 118 -12.64 -21.34 19.01
CA ILE A 118 -12.86 -20.57 20.25
C ILE A 118 -13.16 -19.10 19.94
N SER A 119 -12.38 -18.47 19.06
CA SER A 119 -12.56 -17.07 18.70
C SER A 119 -13.89 -16.83 17.98
N SER A 120 -14.42 -17.82 17.26
CA SER A 120 -15.71 -17.73 16.58
C SER A 120 -16.92 -17.74 17.53
N ARG A 121 -16.74 -18.02 18.83
CA ARG A 121 -17.83 -18.01 19.83
C ARG A 121 -18.14 -16.56 20.25
N SER A 122 -19.41 -16.18 20.15
CA SER A 122 -19.87 -14.84 20.55
C SER A 122 -19.59 -14.56 22.03
N GLY A 123 -18.93 -13.43 22.34
CA GLY A 123 -18.70 -12.98 23.71
C GLY A 123 -17.63 -13.76 24.47
N SER A 124 -16.72 -14.45 23.78
CA SER A 124 -15.60 -15.16 24.42
C SER A 124 -14.73 -14.20 25.23
N PRO A 125 -14.50 -14.44 26.54
CA PRO A 125 -13.69 -13.56 27.39
C PRO A 125 -12.19 -13.63 27.06
N VAL A 126 -11.79 -14.57 26.20
CA VAL A 126 -10.39 -14.87 25.82
C VAL A 126 -10.09 -14.47 24.38
N LEU A 127 -10.95 -13.63 23.79
CA LEU A 127 -10.87 -13.29 22.37
C LEU A 127 -9.54 -12.60 22.05
N GLU A 128 -9.08 -11.68 22.90
CA GLU A 128 -7.84 -10.95 22.71
C GLU A 128 -6.63 -11.90 22.70
N GLU A 129 -6.54 -12.83 23.65
CA GLU A 129 -5.47 -13.84 23.69
C GLU A 129 -5.54 -14.81 22.51
N CYS A 130 -6.74 -15.08 21.97
CA CYS A 130 -6.87 -15.85 20.72
C CYS A 130 -6.23 -15.08 19.54
N TYR A 131 -6.49 -13.77 19.43
CA TYR A 131 -5.86 -12.94 18.39
C TYR A 131 -4.35 -12.85 18.57
N GLU A 132 -3.86 -12.72 19.81
CA GLU A 132 -2.43 -12.67 20.11
C GLU A 132 -1.76 -13.99 19.70
N PHE A 133 -2.33 -15.13 20.09
CA PHE A 133 -1.85 -16.45 19.67
C PHE A 133 -1.80 -16.58 18.15
N LEU A 134 -2.91 -16.27 17.46
CA LEU A 134 -3.00 -16.40 16.01
C LEU A 134 -1.99 -15.51 15.29
N TYR A 135 -1.81 -14.27 15.76
CA TYR A 135 -0.81 -13.36 15.23
C TYR A 135 0.60 -13.93 15.41
N LEU A 136 0.98 -14.32 16.63
CA LEU A 136 2.34 -14.78 16.92
C LEU A 136 2.70 -16.02 16.11
N VAL A 137 1.79 -16.99 15.97
CA VAL A 137 2.04 -18.20 15.18
C VAL A 137 2.15 -17.89 13.68
N THR A 138 1.22 -17.10 13.12
CA THR A 138 1.24 -16.72 11.69
C THR A 138 2.43 -15.82 11.35
N ALA A 139 2.89 -14.98 12.28
CA ALA A 139 4.09 -14.17 12.11
C ALA A 139 5.38 -15.01 12.14
N SER A 140 5.40 -16.12 12.88
CA SER A 140 6.64 -16.88 13.15
C SER A 140 7.02 -17.91 12.08
N CYS A 141 6.08 -18.50 11.34
CA CYS A 141 6.37 -19.54 10.34
C CYS A 141 5.42 -19.49 9.12
N GLU A 142 5.76 -20.18 8.04
CA GLU A 142 4.89 -20.28 6.84
C GLU A 142 3.80 -21.33 7.04
N GLU A 143 4.12 -22.42 7.73
CA GLU A 143 3.19 -23.50 8.09
C GLU A 143 2.02 -22.97 8.93
N GLY A 144 2.27 -22.00 9.81
CA GLY A 144 1.24 -21.31 10.59
C GLY A 144 0.27 -20.52 9.69
N VAL A 145 0.78 -19.86 8.65
CA VAL A 145 -0.03 -19.13 7.67
C VAL A 145 -0.87 -20.10 6.83
N THR A 146 -0.27 -21.20 6.37
CA THR A 146 -0.97 -22.25 5.62
C THR A 146 -2.07 -22.89 6.46
N ALA A 147 -1.77 -23.30 7.70
CA ALA A 147 -2.74 -23.89 8.60
C ALA A 147 -3.89 -22.92 8.94
N PHE A 148 -3.59 -21.62 9.13
CA PHE A 148 -4.62 -20.59 9.31
C PHE A 148 -5.53 -20.46 8.09
N HIS A 149 -4.96 -20.46 6.89
CA HIS A 149 -5.73 -20.42 5.66
C HIS A 149 -6.64 -21.65 5.51
N GLU A 150 -6.07 -22.87 5.60
CA GLU A 150 -6.79 -24.14 5.46
C GLU A 150 -7.91 -24.29 6.49
N SER A 151 -7.72 -23.74 7.68
CA SER A 151 -8.71 -23.68 8.75
C SER A 151 -9.79 -22.61 8.55
N ARG A 152 -9.86 -21.97 7.38
CA ARG A 152 -10.78 -20.86 7.05
C ARG A 152 -10.62 -19.65 7.96
N GLY A 153 -9.41 -19.42 8.48
CA GLY A 153 -9.12 -18.29 9.38
C GLY A 153 -9.43 -16.94 8.76
N MET A 154 -9.22 -16.78 7.44
CA MET A 154 -9.57 -15.55 6.71
C MET A 154 -11.07 -15.24 6.76
N LYS A 155 -11.92 -16.27 6.72
CA LYS A 155 -13.37 -16.11 6.83
C LYS A 155 -13.79 -15.65 8.22
N VAL A 156 -13.19 -16.25 9.26
CA VAL A 156 -13.42 -15.86 10.66
C VAL A 156 -12.98 -14.42 10.86
N LEU A 157 -11.75 -14.08 10.46
CA LEU A 157 -11.17 -12.75 10.57
C LEU A 157 -12.02 -11.69 9.86
N ALA A 158 -12.39 -11.93 8.60
CA ALA A 158 -13.23 -11.02 7.82
C ALA A 158 -14.61 -10.77 8.45
N SER A 159 -15.20 -11.78 9.10
CA SER A 159 -16.49 -11.65 9.77
C SER A 159 -16.43 -10.90 11.10
N GLN A 160 -15.25 -10.89 11.75
CA GLN A 160 -15.06 -10.28 13.06
C GLN A 160 -14.55 -8.85 12.98
N MET A 161 -13.64 -8.55 12.04
CA MET A 161 -13.04 -7.22 11.91
C MET A 161 -14.08 -6.10 11.80
N CYS A 162 -15.21 -6.32 11.13
CA CYS A 162 -16.26 -5.30 11.03
C CYS A 162 -16.97 -4.98 12.36
N THR A 163 -16.81 -5.84 13.37
CA THR A 163 -17.42 -5.70 14.71
C THR A 163 -16.44 -5.24 15.78
N LEU A 164 -15.13 -5.25 15.51
CA LEU A 164 -14.12 -4.84 16.47
C LEU A 164 -14.17 -3.32 16.68
N PRO A 165 -13.97 -2.82 17.93
CA PRO A 165 -13.90 -1.39 18.17
C PRO A 165 -12.72 -0.74 17.43
N ASP A 166 -12.95 0.46 16.91
CA ASP A 166 -11.93 1.25 16.21
C ASP A 166 -10.74 1.51 17.15
N GLY A 167 -9.51 1.25 16.67
CA GLY A 167 -8.28 1.42 17.44
C GLY A 167 -8.06 0.44 18.60
N SER A 168 -8.86 -0.64 18.70
CA SER A 168 -8.63 -1.69 19.70
C SER A 168 -7.38 -2.52 19.39
N HIS A 169 -6.77 -3.11 20.43
CA HIS A 169 -5.62 -4.00 20.25
C HIS A 169 -5.97 -5.23 19.39
N MET A 170 -7.18 -5.78 19.53
CA MET A 170 -7.66 -6.86 18.66
C MET A 170 -7.69 -6.45 17.18
N MET A 171 -8.08 -5.21 16.87
CA MET A 171 -8.04 -4.70 15.49
C MET A 171 -6.60 -4.58 14.98
N GLU A 172 -5.68 -4.13 15.83
CA GLU A 172 -4.25 -4.07 15.53
C GLU A 172 -3.70 -5.48 15.19
N LEU A 173 -3.99 -6.47 16.04
CA LEU A 173 -3.60 -7.87 15.81
C LEU A 173 -4.24 -8.43 14.53
N ALA A 174 -5.51 -8.11 14.27
CA ALA A 174 -6.21 -8.51 13.05
C ALA A 174 -5.53 -7.97 11.79
N MET A 175 -5.12 -6.69 11.80
CA MET A 175 -4.36 -6.07 10.72
C MET A 175 -2.98 -6.73 10.54
N LYS A 176 -2.31 -7.07 11.64
CA LYS A 176 -1.00 -7.76 11.62
C LYS A 176 -1.10 -9.20 11.11
N ILE A 177 -2.17 -9.93 11.43
CA ILE A 177 -2.47 -11.24 10.83
C ILE A 177 -2.68 -11.06 9.33
N THR A 178 -3.51 -10.09 8.92
CA THR A 178 -3.75 -9.78 7.50
C THR A 178 -2.45 -9.52 6.75
N HIS A 179 -1.55 -8.72 7.34
CA HIS A 179 -0.24 -8.44 6.79
C HIS A 179 0.60 -9.73 6.62
N SER A 180 0.63 -10.58 7.64
CA SER A 180 1.37 -11.85 7.63
C SER A 180 0.85 -12.81 6.55
N MET A 181 -0.47 -12.84 6.35
CA MET A 181 -1.09 -13.61 5.29
C MET A 181 -0.65 -13.10 3.90
N LEU A 182 -0.67 -11.78 3.69
CA LEU A 182 -0.31 -11.19 2.40
C LEU A 182 1.18 -11.34 2.04
N SER A 183 2.07 -11.28 3.03
CA SER A 183 3.52 -11.41 2.79
C SER A 183 3.94 -12.84 2.45
N LYS A 184 3.39 -13.84 3.15
CA LYS A 184 3.82 -15.24 3.06
C LYS A 184 3.01 -16.09 2.06
N LEU A 185 1.78 -15.72 1.72
CA LEU A 185 0.95 -16.50 0.76
C LEU A 185 1.17 -16.17 -0.71
N SER A 186 2.06 -15.20 -1.03
CA SER A 186 2.15 -14.64 -2.38
C SER A 186 2.68 -15.59 -3.47
N GLN A 187 3.20 -16.78 -3.08
CA GLN A 187 3.86 -17.71 -3.98
C GLN A 187 2.98 -18.87 -4.51
N GLU A 188 1.91 -19.30 -3.82
CA GLU A 188 1.21 -20.55 -4.20
C GLU A 188 -0.34 -20.51 -4.22
N PHE A 189 -0.97 -19.35 -3.99
CA PHE A 189 -2.42 -19.36 -3.75
C PHE A 189 -3.30 -19.37 -5.00
N ASN A 190 -4.31 -20.25 -4.98
CA ASN A 190 -5.42 -20.28 -5.93
C ASN A 190 -6.32 -19.07 -5.66
N THR A 191 -6.02 -17.98 -6.36
CA THR A 191 -6.34 -16.58 -6.03
C THR A 191 -7.82 -16.26 -5.81
N ASN A 192 -8.75 -17.11 -6.22
CA ASN A 192 -10.17 -16.75 -6.26
C ASN A 192 -10.93 -17.07 -4.96
N SER A 193 -10.45 -17.98 -4.11
CA SER A 193 -11.27 -18.47 -2.99
C SER A 193 -11.35 -17.54 -1.78
N CYS A 194 -10.42 -16.60 -1.63
CA CYS A 194 -10.29 -15.76 -0.43
C CYS A 194 -10.50 -14.24 -0.69
N MET A 195 -10.80 -13.85 -1.93
CA MET A 195 -10.89 -12.43 -2.30
C MET A 195 -12.10 -11.73 -1.69
N SER A 196 -13.20 -12.45 -1.49
CA SER A 196 -14.39 -11.92 -0.82
C SER A 196 -14.10 -11.59 0.65
N GLU A 197 -13.34 -12.45 1.33
CA GLU A 197 -12.86 -12.24 2.69
C GLU A 197 -11.92 -11.04 2.76
N LEU A 198 -10.93 -10.97 1.87
CA LEU A 198 -9.99 -9.85 1.80
C LEU A 198 -10.71 -8.52 1.54
N ALA A 199 -11.70 -8.50 0.63
CA ALA A 199 -12.47 -7.30 0.35
C ALA A 199 -13.26 -6.78 1.58
N ARG A 200 -13.82 -7.68 2.40
CA ARG A 200 -14.47 -7.30 3.69
C ARG A 200 -13.47 -6.77 4.71
N MET A 201 -12.28 -7.37 4.76
CA MET A 201 -11.20 -6.91 5.64
C MET A 201 -10.70 -5.52 5.21
N VAL A 202 -10.52 -5.29 3.90
CA VAL A 202 -10.20 -3.98 3.33
C VAL A 202 -11.20 -2.92 3.78
N ALA A 203 -12.51 -3.20 3.71
CA ALA A 203 -13.51 -2.24 4.17
C ALA A 203 -13.34 -1.85 5.65
N SER A 204 -12.96 -2.80 6.51
CA SER A 204 -12.73 -2.58 7.94
C SER A 204 -11.40 -1.83 8.20
N ILE A 205 -10.35 -2.14 7.44
CA ILE A 205 -9.04 -1.45 7.50
C ILE A 205 -9.16 -0.02 6.98
N SER A 206 -9.90 0.22 5.90
CA SER A 206 -10.19 1.55 5.38
C SER A 206 -10.83 2.43 6.45
N ARG A 207 -11.78 1.88 7.22
CA ARG A 207 -12.40 2.61 8.35
C ARG A 207 -11.37 3.01 9.41
N GLN A 208 -10.44 2.11 9.78
CA GLN A 208 -9.34 2.46 10.70
C GLN A 208 -8.49 3.61 10.14
N PHE A 209 -8.17 3.55 8.85
CA PHE A 209 -7.40 4.59 8.18
C PHE A 209 -8.13 5.95 8.16
N ALA A 210 -9.45 5.96 8.03
CA ALA A 210 -10.26 7.18 8.05
C ALA A 210 -10.35 7.80 9.45
N VAL A 211 -10.73 7.00 10.45
CA VAL A 211 -11.17 7.47 11.78
C VAL A 211 -10.02 7.71 12.75
N LEU A 212 -8.91 6.97 12.63
CA LEU A 212 -7.82 7.06 13.60
C LEU A 212 -6.88 8.24 13.35
N HIS A 213 -6.25 8.69 14.43
CA HIS A 213 -5.25 9.76 14.47
C HIS A 213 -3.97 9.36 15.26
N ASN A 214 -3.72 8.05 15.39
CA ASN A 214 -2.58 7.48 16.09
C ASN A 214 -1.72 6.62 15.13
N HIS A 215 -0.72 5.89 15.67
CA HIS A 215 0.20 5.09 14.85
C HIS A 215 -0.50 4.05 13.96
N MET A 216 -1.61 3.46 14.42
CA MET A 216 -2.36 2.45 13.67
C MET A 216 -2.95 3.01 12.36
N LYS A 217 -3.16 4.33 12.26
CA LYS A 217 -3.56 4.97 10.99
C LYS A 217 -2.51 4.73 9.91
N PHE A 218 -1.24 4.89 10.25
CA PHE A 218 -0.12 4.67 9.33
C PHE A 218 0.04 3.17 9.02
N GLU A 219 -0.14 2.29 10.01
CA GLU A 219 -0.17 0.84 9.73
C GLU A 219 -1.29 0.46 8.75
N ALA A 220 -2.47 1.07 8.88
CA ALA A 220 -3.57 0.88 7.94
C ALA A 220 -3.22 1.41 6.55
N LEU A 221 -2.62 2.60 6.45
CA LEU A 221 -2.12 3.17 5.18
C LEU A 221 -1.14 2.22 4.48
N HIS A 222 -0.14 1.72 5.20
CA HIS A 222 0.88 0.81 4.66
C HIS A 222 0.29 -0.53 4.23
N LEU A 223 -0.67 -1.06 4.99
CA LEU A 223 -1.35 -2.30 4.65
C LEU A 223 -2.24 -2.14 3.42
N LEU A 224 -3.03 -1.07 3.33
CA LEU A 224 -3.87 -0.76 2.17
C LEU A 224 -3.03 -0.55 0.92
N SER A 225 -1.94 0.24 1.01
CA SER A 225 -1.02 0.46 -0.10
C SER A 225 -0.46 -0.86 -0.62
N ARG A 226 -0.03 -1.76 0.27
CA ARG A 226 0.45 -3.09 -0.11
C ARG A 226 -0.63 -3.94 -0.80
N ILE A 227 -1.87 -3.90 -0.31
CA ILE A 227 -3.00 -4.65 -0.88
C ILE A 227 -3.28 -4.18 -2.31
N PHE A 228 -3.40 -2.86 -2.52
CA PHE A 228 -3.79 -2.28 -3.80
C PHE A 228 -2.67 -2.23 -4.84
N SER A 229 -1.41 -2.15 -4.41
CA SER A 229 -0.25 -2.25 -5.31
C SER A 229 0.12 -3.71 -5.63
N SER A 230 -0.61 -4.69 -5.13
CA SER A 230 -0.36 -6.12 -5.41
C SER A 230 -0.91 -6.53 -6.78
N LYS A 231 -0.39 -7.66 -7.31
CA LYS A 231 -0.90 -8.31 -8.53
C LYS A 231 -2.38 -8.74 -8.46
N TYR A 232 -3.01 -8.65 -7.29
CA TYR A 232 -4.39 -9.05 -7.03
C TYR A 232 -5.40 -7.91 -7.17
N SER A 233 -4.95 -6.68 -7.46
CA SER A 233 -5.78 -5.47 -7.47
C SER A 233 -7.02 -5.59 -8.38
N GLU A 234 -6.89 -6.17 -9.57
CA GLU A 234 -8.01 -6.36 -10.50
C GLU A 234 -9.07 -7.33 -9.97
N VAL A 235 -8.66 -8.50 -9.45
CA VAL A 235 -9.61 -9.47 -8.86
C VAL A 235 -10.24 -8.92 -7.58
N LEU A 236 -9.48 -8.11 -6.82
CA LEU A 236 -9.97 -7.44 -5.62
C LEU A 236 -11.04 -6.41 -5.95
N LYS A 237 -10.87 -5.66 -7.05
CA LYS A 237 -11.84 -4.66 -7.52
C LYS A 237 -13.21 -5.29 -7.76
N ASP A 238 -13.26 -6.42 -8.46
CA ASP A 238 -14.51 -7.15 -8.70
C ASP A 238 -15.17 -7.58 -7.39
N ALA A 239 -14.38 -8.10 -6.44
CA ALA A 239 -14.88 -8.50 -5.13
C ALA A 239 -15.37 -7.30 -4.29
N LEU A 240 -14.72 -6.15 -4.37
CA LEU A 240 -15.10 -4.92 -3.67
C LEU A 240 -16.42 -4.35 -4.21
N HIS A 241 -16.65 -4.42 -5.52
CA HIS A 241 -17.92 -3.99 -6.13
C HIS A 241 -19.13 -4.83 -5.69
N LEU A 242 -18.90 -6.10 -5.29
CA LEU A 242 -19.94 -6.97 -4.76
C LEU A 242 -20.32 -6.68 -3.30
N ILE A 243 -19.50 -5.90 -2.58
CA ILE A 243 -19.84 -5.51 -1.21
C ILE A 243 -20.82 -4.33 -1.27
N THR A 244 -22.09 -4.62 -0.98
CA THR A 244 -23.14 -3.60 -0.93
C THR A 244 -23.13 -2.87 0.41
N GLY A 245 -23.21 -1.53 0.39
CA GLY A 245 -23.43 -0.71 1.59
C GLY A 245 -22.21 -0.39 2.43
N ASN A 246 -20.98 -0.58 1.92
CA ASN A 246 -19.75 -0.17 2.60
C ASN A 246 -19.14 1.09 1.94
N ASN A 247 -18.79 2.08 2.77
CA ASN A 247 -18.16 3.33 2.33
C ASN A 247 -16.63 3.21 2.25
N TRP A 248 -16.11 2.06 1.83
CA TRP A 248 -14.68 1.75 1.88
C TRP A 248 -13.83 2.74 1.06
N SER A 249 -14.32 3.13 -0.13
CA SER A 249 -13.68 4.12 -0.98
C SER A 249 -13.64 5.50 -0.32
N ASP A 250 -14.73 5.89 0.34
CA ASP A 250 -14.86 7.19 1.01
C ASP A 250 -14.01 7.24 2.29
N TYR A 251 -13.85 6.11 2.97
CA TYR A 251 -12.92 5.97 4.08
C TYR A 251 -11.48 6.14 3.61
N ILE A 252 -11.08 5.50 2.50
CA ILE A 252 -9.74 5.71 1.92
C ILE A 252 -9.55 7.17 1.53
N HIS A 253 -10.53 7.76 0.85
CA HIS A 253 -10.53 9.18 0.46
C HIS A 253 -10.32 10.09 1.68
N THR A 254 -11.11 9.91 2.74
CA THR A 254 -11.01 10.66 4.00
C THR A 254 -9.64 10.48 4.66
N GLY A 255 -9.13 9.25 4.69
CA GLY A 255 -7.81 8.95 5.24
C GLY A 255 -6.67 9.64 4.47
N ILE A 256 -6.69 9.60 3.13
CA ILE A 256 -5.68 10.25 2.29
C ILE A 256 -5.71 11.76 2.51
N VAL A 257 -6.88 12.39 2.48
CA VAL A 257 -6.99 13.83 2.74
C VAL A 257 -6.45 14.17 4.14
N ALA A 258 -6.79 13.36 5.15
CA ALA A 258 -6.27 13.54 6.50
C ALA A 258 -4.74 13.45 6.56
N ILE A 259 -4.08 12.59 5.79
CA ILE A 259 -2.62 12.50 5.74
C ILE A 259 -2.02 13.71 5.02
N LEU A 260 -2.52 14.03 3.82
CA LEU A 260 -1.92 15.06 2.95
C LEU A 260 -2.08 16.48 3.53
N GLN A 261 -3.20 16.76 4.20
CA GLN A 261 -3.46 18.08 4.80
C GLN A 261 -2.68 18.34 6.10
N ASN A 262 -2.24 17.28 6.78
CA ASN A 262 -1.57 17.39 8.07
C ASN A 262 -0.05 17.40 7.93
N ARG A 263 0.62 17.83 9.02
CA ARG A 263 2.08 17.76 9.14
C ARG A 263 2.48 16.35 9.56
N VAL A 264 2.73 15.52 8.57
CA VAL A 264 3.24 14.15 8.71
C VAL A 264 4.59 14.01 8.03
N SER A 265 5.30 12.92 8.26
CA SER A 265 6.60 12.69 7.62
C SER A 265 6.45 12.55 6.09
N PRO A 266 7.48 12.90 5.30
CA PRO A 266 7.44 12.77 3.84
C PRO A 266 7.13 11.34 3.39
N ALA A 267 7.67 10.33 4.08
CA ALA A 267 7.41 8.93 3.78
C ALA A 267 5.91 8.58 3.86
N GLU A 268 5.18 9.09 4.85
CA GLU A 268 3.74 8.84 4.98
C GLU A 268 2.92 9.58 3.90
N LYS A 269 3.36 10.79 3.49
CA LYS A 269 2.73 11.49 2.36
C LYS A 269 2.91 10.74 1.06
N LEU A 270 4.11 10.21 0.81
CA LEU A 270 4.39 9.40 -0.37
C LEU A 270 3.51 8.13 -0.40
N HIS A 271 3.36 7.42 0.72
CA HIS A 271 2.46 6.25 0.78
C HIS A 271 1.00 6.64 0.54
N ALA A 272 0.54 7.80 1.01
CA ALA A 272 -0.79 8.31 0.70
C ALA A 272 -0.95 8.62 -0.81
N LEU A 273 0.08 9.11 -1.49
CA LEU A 273 0.07 9.29 -2.94
C LEU A 273 0.06 7.95 -3.69
N ILE A 274 0.84 6.96 -3.26
CA ILE A 274 0.81 5.60 -3.83
C ILE A 274 -0.60 5.00 -3.72
N LEU A 275 -1.23 5.14 -2.55
CA LEU A 275 -2.60 4.68 -2.36
C LEU A 275 -3.57 5.47 -3.25
N ALA A 276 -3.43 6.80 -3.33
CA ALA A 276 -4.27 7.62 -4.21
C ALA A 276 -4.16 7.20 -5.68
N GLU A 277 -2.94 6.93 -6.16
CA GLU A 277 -2.69 6.47 -7.53
C GLU A 277 -3.39 5.14 -7.80
N SER A 278 -3.28 4.20 -6.86
CA SER A 278 -3.95 2.89 -6.97
C SER A 278 -5.48 3.04 -7.01
N MET A 279 -6.03 3.93 -6.18
CA MET A 279 -7.48 4.20 -6.14
C MET A 279 -7.98 4.85 -7.43
N VAL A 280 -7.25 5.81 -7.98
CA VAL A 280 -7.60 6.49 -9.24
C VAL A 280 -7.48 5.55 -10.43
N SER A 281 -6.45 4.71 -10.46
CA SER A 281 -6.29 3.68 -11.49
C SER A 281 -7.43 2.65 -11.44
N MET A 282 -7.94 2.34 -10.24
CA MET A 282 -9.05 1.40 -10.04
C MET A 282 -10.42 2.02 -10.35
N LEU A 283 -10.75 3.19 -9.78
CA LEU A 283 -12.10 3.78 -9.78
C LEU A 283 -12.28 4.89 -10.83
N GLY A 284 -11.21 5.30 -11.50
CA GLY A 284 -11.22 6.39 -12.47
C GLY A 284 -10.92 7.76 -11.86
N GLU A 285 -10.63 8.72 -12.72
CA GLU A 285 -10.12 10.04 -12.34
C GLU A 285 -11.14 10.88 -11.54
N GLY A 286 -12.44 10.67 -11.79
CA GLY A 286 -13.52 11.36 -11.08
C GLY A 286 -13.55 11.07 -9.56
N TRP A 287 -12.88 10.00 -9.11
CA TRP A 287 -12.77 9.67 -7.68
C TRP A 287 -12.09 10.78 -6.85
N LEU A 288 -11.21 11.58 -7.46
CA LEU A 288 -10.55 12.71 -6.80
C LEU A 288 -11.49 13.87 -6.41
N ILE A 289 -12.72 13.87 -6.96
CA ILE A 289 -13.74 14.91 -6.73
C ILE A 289 -14.90 14.35 -5.86
N GLY A 290 -14.66 13.25 -5.14
CA GLY A 290 -15.68 12.58 -4.34
C GLY A 290 -16.18 13.42 -3.16
N GLN A 291 -17.50 13.53 -3.03
CA GLN A 291 -18.11 13.94 -1.77
C GLN A 291 -18.02 12.77 -0.78
N SER A 292 -17.34 12.97 0.35
CA SER A 292 -17.34 11.97 1.42
C SER A 292 -18.77 11.83 1.97
N SER A 293 -19.39 10.67 1.75
CA SER A 293 -20.74 10.32 2.23
C SER A 293 -20.83 10.14 3.74
N LEU A 294 -19.77 10.45 4.49
CA LEU A 294 -19.74 10.37 5.95
C LEU A 294 -20.62 11.50 6.53
N ALA A 295 -21.92 11.24 6.55
CA ALA A 295 -22.93 12.01 7.25
C ALA A 295 -22.57 12.03 8.74
N ASP A 296 -21.91 13.11 9.19
CA ASP A 296 -21.91 13.61 10.58
C ASP A 296 -20.92 14.78 10.79
N SER A 297 -20.15 15.22 9.79
CA SER A 297 -19.34 16.44 9.92
C SER A 297 -20.19 17.70 9.72
N HIS A 298 -20.24 18.56 10.73
CA HIS A 298 -20.88 19.89 10.71
C HIS A 298 -20.33 20.85 9.62
N ASP A 299 -19.23 20.50 8.96
CA ASP A 299 -18.65 21.21 7.82
C ASP A 299 -18.22 20.18 6.76
N PRO A 300 -19.03 19.93 5.72
CA PRO A 300 -18.69 18.97 4.68
C PRO A 300 -17.45 19.47 3.92
N MET A 301 -16.43 18.62 3.87
CA MET A 301 -15.19 18.94 3.14
C MET A 301 -15.50 19.28 1.67
N PRO A 302 -14.89 20.34 1.11
CA PRO A 302 -15.06 20.67 -0.30
C PRO A 302 -14.73 19.48 -1.20
N ALA A 303 -15.56 19.21 -2.21
CA ALA A 303 -15.42 18.05 -3.09
C ALA A 303 -14.10 18.03 -3.86
N ASP A 304 -13.53 19.21 -4.14
CA ASP A 304 -12.25 19.42 -4.81
C ASP A 304 -11.03 19.29 -3.89
N ARG A 305 -11.23 19.16 -2.57
CA ARG A 305 -10.13 19.21 -1.59
C ARG A 305 -9.10 18.11 -1.81
N CYS A 306 -9.56 16.90 -2.13
CA CYS A 306 -8.67 15.77 -2.40
C CYS A 306 -7.84 16.01 -3.65
N LEU A 307 -8.47 16.39 -4.76
CA LEU A 307 -7.81 16.79 -6.00
C LEU A 307 -6.68 17.81 -5.76
N LEU A 308 -6.98 18.90 -5.05
CA LEU A 308 -5.99 19.95 -4.79
C LEU A 308 -4.84 19.47 -3.89
N LEU A 309 -5.13 18.67 -2.86
CA LEU A 309 -4.09 18.14 -1.97
C LEU A 309 -3.19 17.12 -2.68
N VAL A 310 -3.77 16.27 -3.53
CA VAL A 310 -3.01 15.30 -4.35
C VAL A 310 -2.13 16.04 -5.35
N LEU A 311 -2.64 17.09 -6.02
CA LEU A 311 -1.86 17.92 -6.93
C LEU A 311 -0.67 18.57 -6.22
N GLU A 312 -0.92 19.31 -5.14
CA GLU A 312 0.13 20.04 -4.43
C GLU A 312 1.16 19.10 -3.80
N SER A 313 0.72 17.98 -3.24
CA SER A 313 1.64 17.00 -2.65
C SER A 313 2.46 16.32 -3.75
N SER A 314 1.86 15.95 -4.88
CA SER A 314 2.59 15.38 -6.01
C SER A 314 3.62 16.36 -6.57
N ARG A 315 3.28 17.64 -6.70
CA ARG A 315 4.21 18.69 -7.15
C ARG A 315 5.43 18.81 -6.24
N VAL A 316 5.21 18.81 -4.92
CA VAL A 316 6.31 18.87 -3.94
C VAL A 316 7.19 17.62 -4.03
N GLU A 317 6.59 16.42 -4.07
CA GLU A 317 7.35 15.17 -4.18
C GLU A 317 8.13 15.08 -5.51
N ILE A 318 7.55 15.53 -6.63
CA ILE A 318 8.26 15.61 -7.92
C ILE A 318 9.49 16.51 -7.80
N ALA A 319 9.35 17.70 -7.24
CA ALA A 319 10.48 18.63 -7.09
C ALA A 319 11.60 18.03 -6.23
N VAL A 320 11.25 17.40 -5.11
CA VAL A 320 12.22 16.74 -4.21
C VAL A 320 12.88 15.56 -4.90
N LEU A 321 12.11 14.64 -5.47
CA LEU A 321 12.62 13.41 -6.06
C LEU A 321 13.48 13.68 -7.30
N LEU A 322 13.09 14.60 -8.18
CA LEU A 322 13.89 14.96 -9.35
C LEU A 322 15.21 15.62 -8.94
N ASN A 323 15.20 16.51 -7.94
CA ASN A 323 16.41 17.13 -7.43
C ASN A 323 17.36 16.09 -6.79
N GLU A 324 16.82 15.14 -6.02
CA GLU A 324 17.61 14.04 -5.46
C GLU A 324 18.16 13.11 -6.54
N ILE A 325 17.39 12.81 -7.59
CA ILE A 325 17.86 12.01 -8.73
C ILE A 325 18.97 12.75 -9.48
N ALA A 326 18.80 14.03 -9.77
CA ALA A 326 19.82 14.87 -10.41
C ALA A 326 21.12 14.88 -9.60
N TYR A 327 21.03 15.15 -8.29
CA TYR A 327 22.17 15.11 -7.39
C TYR A 327 22.90 13.76 -7.42
N LEU A 328 22.14 12.66 -7.32
CA LEU A 328 22.71 11.31 -7.32
C LEU A 328 23.34 10.92 -8.67
N LYS A 329 22.82 11.43 -9.78
CA LYS A 329 23.35 11.14 -11.13
C LYS A 329 24.56 12.00 -11.49
N TYR A 330 24.54 13.28 -11.13
CA TYR A 330 25.47 14.26 -11.69
C TYR A 330 26.52 14.75 -10.69
N GLU A 331 26.19 14.83 -9.40
CA GLU A 331 27.05 15.44 -8.38
C GLU A 331 27.65 14.44 -7.39
N ALA A 332 26.94 13.34 -7.10
CA ALA A 332 27.39 12.35 -6.13
C ALA A 332 28.65 11.62 -6.60
N SER A 333 29.71 11.65 -5.79
CA SER A 333 31.05 11.17 -6.14
C SER A 333 31.21 9.64 -6.24
N ASN A 334 30.13 8.86 -6.06
CA ASN A 334 30.20 7.41 -5.85
C ASN A 334 29.22 6.62 -6.73
N ASN A 335 29.73 6.07 -7.83
CA ASN A 335 29.08 5.02 -8.64
C ASN A 335 29.14 3.67 -7.92
N THR A 336 28.33 3.49 -6.88
CA THR A 336 28.18 2.21 -6.17
C THR A 336 26.85 1.55 -6.51
N SER A 337 26.77 0.23 -6.37
CA SER A 337 25.51 -0.53 -6.55
C SER A 337 24.37 0.01 -5.67
N ALA A 338 24.69 0.46 -4.45
CA ALA A 338 23.72 1.04 -3.53
C ALA A 338 23.17 2.39 -4.04
N THR A 339 23.99 3.18 -4.73
CA THR A 339 23.55 4.41 -5.41
C THR A 339 22.54 4.09 -6.51
N ALA A 340 22.78 3.06 -7.31
CA ALA A 340 21.89 2.65 -8.40
C ALA A 340 20.53 2.15 -7.87
N GLU A 341 20.51 1.32 -6.82
CA GLU A 341 19.26 0.87 -6.19
C GLU A 341 18.46 2.04 -5.60
N THR A 342 19.15 3.02 -5.02
CA THR A 342 18.52 4.24 -4.48
C THR A 342 17.89 5.07 -5.59
N ILE A 343 18.59 5.25 -6.73
CA ILE A 343 18.07 5.94 -7.90
C ILE A 343 16.82 5.21 -8.42
N LEU A 344 16.89 3.89 -8.63
CA LEU A 344 15.74 3.09 -9.10
C LEU A 344 14.54 3.22 -8.17
N SER A 345 14.76 3.21 -6.85
CA SER A 345 13.69 3.42 -5.88
C SER A 345 13.06 4.81 -6.00
N LYS A 346 13.87 5.87 -6.18
CA LYS A 346 13.36 7.25 -6.34
C LYS A 346 12.65 7.43 -7.69
N GLN A 347 13.14 6.79 -8.75
CA GLN A 347 12.48 6.76 -10.06
C GLN A 347 11.08 6.12 -9.97
N ARG A 348 10.94 5.00 -9.26
CA ARG A 348 9.62 4.39 -9.03
C ARG A 348 8.66 5.35 -8.32
N ASN A 349 9.16 6.09 -7.33
CA ASN A 349 8.35 7.05 -6.58
C ASN A 349 7.92 8.25 -7.44
N VAL A 350 8.82 8.80 -8.28
CA VAL A 350 8.46 9.94 -9.13
C VAL A 350 7.45 9.54 -10.21
N VAL A 351 7.52 8.30 -10.71
CA VAL A 351 6.55 7.77 -11.67
C VAL A 351 5.14 7.69 -11.07
N VAL A 352 4.99 7.38 -9.78
CA VAL A 352 3.69 7.42 -9.10
C VAL A 352 3.12 8.85 -9.11
N ALA A 353 3.95 9.84 -8.75
CA ALA A 353 3.53 11.23 -8.77
C ALA A 353 3.20 11.71 -10.20
N PHE A 354 3.99 11.32 -11.21
CA PHE A 354 3.70 11.60 -12.61
C PHE A 354 2.38 10.96 -13.08
N SER A 355 2.10 9.71 -12.70
CA SER A 355 0.83 9.04 -12.99
C SER A 355 -0.34 9.88 -12.45
N LEU A 356 -0.27 10.32 -11.19
CA LEU A 356 -1.29 11.18 -10.59
C LEU A 356 -1.48 12.48 -11.37
N ILE A 357 -0.40 13.15 -11.78
CA ILE A 357 -0.49 14.37 -12.58
C ILE A 357 -1.15 14.10 -13.94
N GLU A 358 -0.78 13.02 -14.64
CA GLU A 358 -1.42 12.64 -15.90
C GLU A 358 -2.93 12.37 -15.73
N ARG A 359 -3.33 11.73 -14.63
CA ARG A 359 -4.74 11.51 -14.28
C ARG A 359 -5.46 12.83 -14.03
N ILE A 360 -4.82 13.78 -13.35
CA ILE A 360 -5.37 15.12 -13.11
C ILE A 360 -5.50 15.91 -14.41
N ILE A 361 -4.52 15.83 -15.32
CA ILE A 361 -4.59 16.43 -16.65
C ILE A 361 -5.82 15.89 -17.39
N LYS A 362 -5.95 14.56 -17.46
CA LYS A 362 -7.09 13.90 -18.12
C LYS A 362 -8.44 14.31 -17.50
N LEU A 363 -8.50 14.44 -16.17
CA LEU A 363 -9.70 14.88 -15.46
C LEU A 363 -10.14 16.29 -15.88
N VAL A 364 -9.21 17.24 -15.91
CA VAL A 364 -9.53 18.63 -16.28
C VAL A 364 -9.84 18.77 -17.77
N SER A 365 -9.16 18.02 -18.63
CA SER A 365 -9.44 18.01 -20.07
C SER A 365 -10.84 17.49 -20.41
N THR A 366 -11.33 16.49 -19.66
CA THR A 366 -12.68 15.94 -19.86
C THR A 366 -13.78 16.77 -19.19
N ALA A 367 -13.46 17.49 -18.12
CA ALA A 367 -14.41 18.36 -17.41
C ALA A 367 -14.93 19.53 -18.27
N GLY A 368 -14.21 19.93 -19.33
CA GLY A 368 -14.65 20.97 -20.26
C GLY A 368 -15.78 20.55 -21.23
N GLY A 369 -16.11 19.25 -21.31
CA GLY A 369 -17.02 18.70 -22.33
C GLY A 369 -18.35 18.12 -21.83
N VAL A 370 -18.56 17.97 -20.52
CA VAL A 370 -19.74 17.28 -19.96
C VAL A 370 -20.72 18.28 -19.34
N GLU A 371 -22.00 18.22 -19.75
CA GLU A 371 -23.09 18.97 -19.11
C GLU A 371 -23.26 18.53 -17.65
N GLY A 372 -22.71 19.32 -16.74
CA GLY A 372 -22.66 19.08 -15.30
C GLY A 372 -21.28 19.40 -14.76
N LYS A 373 -21.07 20.64 -14.29
CA LYS A 373 -19.78 21.07 -13.73
C LYS A 373 -19.49 20.31 -12.43
N LEU A 374 -18.72 19.22 -12.54
CA LEU A 374 -18.16 18.49 -11.39
C LEU A 374 -17.09 19.33 -10.66
N ILE A 375 -16.44 20.25 -11.37
CA ILE A 375 -15.37 21.11 -10.85
C ILE A 375 -15.76 22.57 -11.10
N ASP A 376 -15.63 23.42 -10.07
CA ASP A 376 -15.84 24.85 -10.22
C ASP A 376 -14.68 25.53 -10.99
N ASP A 377 -14.95 26.67 -11.63
CA ASP A 377 -13.93 27.39 -12.42
C ASP A 377 -12.73 27.84 -11.60
N SER A 378 -12.93 28.19 -10.33
CA SER A 378 -11.83 28.64 -9.45
C SER A 378 -10.86 27.51 -9.14
N THR A 379 -11.38 26.28 -9.03
CA THR A 379 -10.63 25.06 -8.82
C THR A 379 -9.89 24.68 -10.09
N ILE A 380 -10.51 24.79 -11.27
CA ILE A 380 -9.82 24.59 -12.56
C ILE A 380 -8.61 25.54 -12.67
N VAL A 381 -8.78 26.83 -12.32
CA VAL A 381 -7.67 27.81 -12.34
C VAL A 381 -6.55 27.40 -11.39
N LYS A 382 -6.86 26.97 -10.17
CA LYS A 382 -5.85 26.48 -9.21
C LYS A 382 -5.11 25.25 -9.75
N VAL A 383 -5.84 24.30 -10.34
CA VAL A 383 -5.24 23.10 -10.93
C VAL A 383 -4.32 23.46 -12.10
N ILE A 384 -4.75 24.33 -13.01
CA ILE A 384 -3.92 24.80 -14.12
C ILE A 384 -2.64 25.47 -13.61
N ASN A 385 -2.72 26.30 -12.58
CA ASN A 385 -1.54 26.94 -11.97
C ASN A 385 -0.58 25.90 -11.37
N GLY A 386 -1.09 24.96 -10.57
CA GLY A 386 -0.27 23.88 -9.99
C GLY A 386 0.37 22.98 -11.05
N LEU A 387 -0.34 22.70 -12.15
CA LEU A 387 0.20 21.95 -13.30
C LEU A 387 1.30 22.74 -14.02
N ASN A 388 1.11 24.04 -14.26
CA ASN A 388 2.15 24.89 -14.85
C ASN A 388 3.42 24.91 -13.99
N GLU A 389 3.28 25.06 -12.67
CA GLU A 389 4.42 24.99 -11.74
C GLU A 389 5.12 23.62 -11.79
N THR A 390 4.34 22.53 -11.78
CA THR A 390 4.88 21.17 -11.85
C THR A 390 5.66 20.94 -13.15
N ILE A 391 5.10 21.34 -14.29
CA ILE A 391 5.75 21.17 -15.59
C ILE A 391 6.99 22.05 -15.73
N ASN A 392 7.00 23.25 -15.16
CA ASN A 392 8.21 24.07 -15.10
C ASN A 392 9.35 23.36 -14.35
N VAL A 393 9.07 22.75 -13.20
CA VAL A 393 10.06 21.96 -12.44
C VAL A 393 10.58 20.77 -13.26
N VAL A 394 9.69 20.06 -13.97
CA VAL A 394 10.11 18.95 -14.85
C VAL A 394 10.98 19.45 -16.01
N LEU A 395 10.67 20.62 -16.58
CA LEU A 395 11.48 21.23 -17.64
C LEU A 395 12.84 21.73 -17.11
N GLU A 396 12.93 22.20 -15.86
CA GLU A 396 14.20 22.52 -15.19
C GLU A 396 15.07 21.28 -15.02
N TYR A 397 14.48 20.15 -14.61
CA TYR A 397 15.20 18.88 -14.53
C TYR A 397 15.74 18.42 -15.90
N LEU A 398 14.93 18.55 -16.96
CA LEU A 398 15.35 18.21 -18.33
C LEU A 398 16.42 19.17 -18.86
N GLU A 399 16.37 20.44 -18.48
CA GLU A 399 17.40 21.42 -18.81
C GLU A 399 18.74 21.08 -18.12
N ASP A 400 18.70 20.74 -16.83
CA ASP A 400 19.87 20.29 -16.08
C ASP A 400 20.49 19.02 -16.70
N ALA A 401 19.66 18.04 -17.08
CA ALA A 401 20.12 16.85 -17.79
C ALA A 401 20.79 17.17 -19.14
N LYS A 402 20.25 18.15 -19.88
CA LYS A 402 20.84 18.65 -21.14
C LYS A 402 22.21 19.30 -20.91
N GLU A 403 22.36 20.10 -19.86
CA GLU A 403 23.63 20.73 -19.50
C GLU A 403 24.70 19.69 -19.16
N HIS A 404 24.30 18.62 -18.47
CA HIS A 404 25.14 17.46 -18.17
C HIS A 404 25.33 16.50 -19.35
N ARG A 405 24.70 16.75 -20.50
CA ARG A 405 24.72 15.92 -21.71
C ARG A 405 24.17 14.52 -21.50
N GLU A 406 23.38 14.32 -20.46
CA GLU A 406 22.65 13.09 -20.25
C GLU A 406 21.44 13.08 -21.17
N LYS A 407 21.20 11.97 -21.85
CA LYS A 407 20.07 11.85 -22.80
C LYS A 407 19.37 10.51 -22.69
N LYS A 408 19.84 9.63 -21.82
CA LYS A 408 19.36 8.27 -21.70
C LYS A 408 18.89 7.99 -20.27
N GLY A 409 17.69 7.45 -20.14
CA GLY A 409 17.13 7.05 -18.86
C GLY A 409 15.62 7.15 -18.80
N ASP A 410 15.02 6.18 -18.10
CA ASP A 410 13.56 6.07 -18.01
C ASP A 410 12.92 7.24 -17.24
N ASP A 411 13.64 7.87 -16.32
CA ASP A 411 13.19 9.10 -15.67
C ASP A 411 13.10 10.28 -16.65
N LEU A 412 14.10 10.47 -17.52
CA LEU A 412 14.06 11.49 -18.56
C LEU A 412 12.91 11.23 -19.52
N LEU A 413 12.72 9.97 -19.91
CA LEU A 413 11.64 9.59 -20.80
C LEU A 413 10.25 9.81 -20.15
N ALA A 414 10.10 9.48 -18.87
CA ALA A 414 8.88 9.75 -18.11
C ALA A 414 8.62 11.25 -17.95
N SER A 415 9.68 12.06 -17.75
CA SER A 415 9.61 13.52 -17.74
C SER A 415 9.17 14.10 -19.09
N VAL A 416 9.66 13.57 -20.22
CA VAL A 416 9.18 13.97 -21.55
C VAL A 416 7.70 13.60 -21.74
N ARG A 417 7.29 12.44 -21.24
CA ARG A 417 5.91 11.96 -21.35
C ARG A 417 4.91 12.88 -20.66
N ILE A 418 5.15 13.24 -19.39
CA ILE A 418 4.26 14.13 -18.64
C ILE A 418 4.23 15.55 -19.25
N VAL A 419 5.38 16.07 -19.71
CA VAL A 419 5.46 17.35 -20.45
C VAL A 419 4.62 17.28 -21.72
N GLY A 420 4.81 16.23 -22.53
CA GLY A 420 4.05 16.03 -23.76
C GLY A 420 2.54 15.93 -23.51
N SER A 421 2.14 15.19 -22.46
CA SER A 421 0.75 15.04 -22.06
C SER A 421 0.11 16.37 -21.66
N TYR A 422 0.79 17.20 -20.88
CA TYR A 422 0.23 18.50 -20.46
C TYR A 422 0.17 19.51 -21.61
N LEU A 423 1.24 19.60 -22.40
CA LEU A 423 1.33 20.57 -23.49
C LEU A 423 0.45 20.22 -24.69
N ALA A 424 -0.02 18.97 -24.79
CA ALA A 424 -1.08 18.60 -25.72
C ALA A 424 -2.38 19.37 -25.44
N GLU A 425 -2.67 19.60 -24.15
CA GLU A 425 -3.87 20.29 -23.68
C GLU A 425 -3.63 21.80 -23.58
N MET A 426 -2.42 22.21 -23.17
CA MET A 426 -2.02 23.61 -22.96
C MET A 426 -0.77 23.98 -23.80
N PRO A 427 -0.88 24.08 -25.14
CA PRO A 427 0.28 24.22 -26.04
C PRO A 427 1.07 25.53 -25.91
N ASN A 428 0.51 26.53 -25.25
CA ASN A 428 1.17 27.82 -25.01
C ASN A 428 1.86 27.89 -23.63
N ALA A 429 1.69 26.88 -22.76
CA ALA A 429 2.39 26.84 -21.49
C ALA A 429 3.89 26.66 -21.72
N CYS A 430 4.72 27.37 -20.94
CA CYS A 430 6.19 27.26 -20.97
C CYS A 430 6.83 27.43 -22.37
N LYS A 431 6.16 28.16 -23.28
CA LYS A 431 6.48 28.18 -24.72
C LYS A 431 7.94 28.45 -25.06
N GLU A 432 8.55 29.44 -24.43
CA GLU A 432 9.95 29.80 -24.71
C GLU A 432 10.92 28.68 -24.28
N LYS A 433 10.74 28.14 -23.07
CA LYS A 433 11.55 27.04 -22.54
C LYS A 433 11.41 25.76 -23.36
N VAL A 434 10.18 25.40 -23.73
CA VAL A 434 9.91 24.24 -24.61
C VAL A 434 10.56 24.44 -25.98
N ARG A 435 10.49 25.64 -26.56
CA ARG A 435 11.15 25.93 -27.85
C ARG A 435 12.67 25.73 -27.77
N GLU A 436 13.30 26.14 -26.67
CA GLU A 436 14.75 26.02 -26.45
C GLU A 436 15.20 24.58 -26.15
N LEU A 437 14.33 23.78 -25.54
CA LEU A 437 14.60 22.38 -25.21
C LEU A 437 14.12 21.41 -26.29
N LEU A 438 13.31 21.82 -27.26
CA LEU A 438 12.61 20.91 -28.20
C LEU A 438 13.54 19.89 -28.89
N ALA A 439 14.69 20.34 -29.38
CA ALA A 439 15.66 19.45 -30.02
C ALA A 439 16.21 18.38 -29.04
N TYR A 440 16.44 18.78 -27.79
CA TYR A 440 16.88 17.88 -26.73
C TYR A 440 15.76 16.91 -26.32
N LEU A 441 14.53 17.40 -26.13
CA LEU A 441 13.37 16.56 -25.78
C LEU A 441 13.14 15.43 -26.80
N LEU A 442 13.31 15.72 -28.09
CA LEU A 442 13.18 14.74 -29.17
C LEU A 442 14.37 13.78 -29.27
N SER A 443 15.48 14.10 -28.63
CA SER A 443 16.70 13.28 -28.62
C SER A 443 16.81 12.33 -27.43
N ILE A 444 15.90 12.44 -26.44
CA ILE A 444 15.90 11.60 -25.25
C ILE A 444 15.53 10.16 -25.62
N GLU A 445 16.23 9.22 -24.99
CA GLU A 445 16.12 7.78 -25.19
C GLU A 445 15.74 7.09 -23.87
N GLY A 446 14.87 6.09 -23.93
CA GLY A 446 14.68 5.16 -22.80
C GLY A 446 15.93 4.32 -22.51
N GLU A 447 16.02 3.71 -21.34
CA GLU A 447 17.20 2.92 -20.92
C GLU A 447 17.49 1.77 -21.90
N ASP A 448 16.44 1.07 -22.35
CA ASP A 448 16.53 -0.04 -23.30
C ASP A 448 16.39 0.38 -24.77
N GLU A 449 16.26 1.68 -25.03
CA GLU A 449 16.01 2.19 -26.37
C GLU A 449 17.32 2.36 -27.17
N ALA A 450 17.32 1.90 -28.43
CA ALA A 450 18.47 1.98 -29.32
C ALA A 450 18.57 3.32 -30.08
N SER A 451 17.44 4.03 -30.23
CA SER A 451 17.36 5.34 -30.86
C SER A 451 16.06 6.03 -30.47
N PRO A 452 16.03 7.38 -30.39
CA PRO A 452 14.85 8.10 -29.91
C PRO A 452 13.61 7.71 -30.71
N PHE A 453 12.60 7.19 -30.03
CA PHE A 453 11.30 6.88 -30.61
C PHE A 453 10.19 7.20 -29.63
N HIS A 454 10.26 6.70 -28.39
CA HIS A 454 9.23 6.91 -27.37
C HIS A 454 9.07 8.40 -27.02
N SER A 455 10.17 9.13 -26.86
CA SER A 455 10.15 10.58 -26.60
C SER A 455 9.39 11.34 -27.70
N THR A 456 9.66 10.99 -28.97
CA THR A 456 8.93 11.58 -30.11
C THR A 456 7.46 11.18 -30.08
N CYS A 457 7.13 9.91 -29.84
CA CYS A 457 5.75 9.43 -29.72
C CYS A 457 4.97 10.18 -28.64
N PHE A 458 5.58 10.48 -27.50
CA PHE A 458 4.93 11.21 -26.41
C PHE A 458 4.74 12.70 -26.72
N LEU A 459 5.60 13.29 -27.55
CA LEU A 459 5.50 14.70 -27.95
C LEU A 459 4.58 14.91 -29.16
N LEU A 460 4.24 13.87 -29.93
CA LEU A 460 3.38 13.97 -31.12
C LEU A 460 2.06 14.73 -30.89
N PRO A 461 1.27 14.48 -29.83
CA PRO A 461 0.05 15.24 -29.57
C PRO A 461 0.31 16.75 -29.46
N MET A 462 1.32 17.15 -28.68
CA MET A 462 1.73 18.55 -28.54
C MET A 462 2.23 19.13 -29.87
N LEU A 463 3.07 18.40 -30.60
CA LEU A 463 3.60 18.85 -31.89
C LEU A 463 2.49 19.08 -32.91
N CYS A 464 1.49 18.20 -32.95
CA CYS A 464 0.33 18.34 -33.82
C CYS A 464 -0.42 19.66 -33.51
N GLN A 465 -0.63 19.96 -32.23
CA GLN A 465 -1.29 21.21 -31.80
C GLN A 465 -0.45 22.46 -32.11
N VAL A 466 0.83 22.46 -31.75
CA VAL A 466 1.71 23.63 -31.94
C VAL A 466 1.95 23.93 -33.42
N THR A 467 2.06 22.89 -34.26
CA THR A 467 2.21 23.04 -35.72
C THR A 467 0.94 23.52 -36.42
N MET A 468 -0.21 23.60 -35.74
CA MET A 468 -1.38 24.32 -36.27
C MET A 468 -1.09 25.81 -36.53
N ASN A 469 -0.03 26.37 -35.94
CA ASN A 469 0.43 27.74 -36.19
C ASN A 469 1.75 27.77 -36.96
N VAL A 470 1.96 28.82 -37.77
CA VAL A 470 3.20 29.03 -38.56
C VAL A 470 4.43 29.11 -37.64
N ALA A 471 4.31 29.79 -36.50
CA ALA A 471 5.40 29.91 -35.53
C ALA A 471 5.83 28.53 -34.98
N GLY A 472 4.88 27.63 -34.73
CA GLY A 472 5.15 26.28 -34.26
C GLY A 472 5.80 25.41 -35.33
N SER A 473 5.34 25.52 -36.58
CA SER A 473 5.98 24.86 -37.72
C SER A 473 7.44 25.32 -37.90
N LYS A 474 7.70 26.63 -37.79
CA LYS A 474 9.07 27.18 -37.83
C LYS A 474 9.93 26.65 -36.68
N ALA A 475 9.39 26.57 -35.46
CA ALA A 475 10.12 26.01 -34.32
C ALA A 475 10.50 24.54 -34.51
N LEU A 476 9.58 23.73 -35.07
CA LEU A 476 9.84 22.33 -35.37
C LEU A 476 10.89 22.14 -36.49
N ILE A 477 10.90 23.03 -37.49
CA ILE A 477 11.92 23.03 -38.55
C ILE A 477 13.29 23.43 -37.98
N SER A 478 13.35 24.53 -37.22
CA SER A 478 14.60 25.04 -36.65
C SER A 478 15.25 24.09 -35.66
N SER A 479 14.46 23.30 -34.93
CA SER A 479 14.96 22.26 -34.01
C SER A 479 15.39 20.97 -34.72
N GLY A 480 15.12 20.83 -36.03
CA GLY A 480 15.32 19.58 -36.76
C GLY A 480 14.30 18.49 -36.43
N GLY A 481 13.28 18.79 -35.61
CA GLY A 481 12.34 17.80 -35.11
C GLY A 481 11.43 17.17 -36.17
N TYR A 482 11.29 17.81 -37.35
CA TYR A 482 10.62 17.19 -38.50
C TYR A 482 11.25 15.84 -38.88
N LYS A 483 12.58 15.69 -38.74
CA LYS A 483 13.27 14.42 -39.01
C LYS A 483 12.84 13.36 -38.00
N ALA A 484 12.81 13.72 -36.72
CA ALA A 484 12.35 12.82 -35.65
C ALA A 484 10.90 12.36 -35.88
N VAL A 485 10.00 13.27 -36.30
CA VAL A 485 8.61 12.93 -36.62
C VAL A 485 8.51 11.97 -37.81
N VAL A 486 9.28 12.20 -38.88
CA VAL A 486 9.32 11.30 -40.05
C VAL A 486 9.90 9.93 -39.68
N ASP A 487 11.01 9.90 -38.96
CA ASP A 487 11.64 8.65 -38.50
C ASP A 487 10.69 7.87 -37.57
N CYS A 488 9.95 8.57 -36.71
CA CYS A 488 8.91 8.00 -35.86
C CYS A 488 7.78 7.39 -36.70
N LEU A 489 7.27 8.10 -37.71
CA LEU A 489 6.24 7.57 -38.62
C LEU A 489 6.74 6.31 -39.35
N ILE A 490 7.97 6.32 -39.87
CA ILE A 490 8.58 5.16 -40.55
C ILE A 490 8.61 3.94 -39.61
N LYS A 491 9.00 4.15 -38.34
CA LYS A 491 9.01 3.09 -37.32
C LYS A 491 7.60 2.58 -36.99
N LEU A 492 6.59 3.46 -36.91
CA LEU A 492 5.19 3.10 -36.64
C LEU A 492 4.55 2.26 -37.77
N ILE A 493 4.91 2.52 -39.03
CA ILE A 493 4.36 1.82 -40.20
C ILE A 493 5.21 0.62 -40.65
N GLY A 494 6.43 0.49 -40.14
CA GLY A 494 7.40 -0.53 -40.54
C GLY A 494 7.01 -1.96 -40.15
N PRO A 495 7.71 -2.98 -40.70
CA PRO A 495 7.40 -4.40 -40.48
C PRO A 495 7.64 -4.88 -39.04
N SER A 496 8.38 -4.12 -38.23
CA SER A 496 8.62 -4.37 -36.80
C SER A 496 7.55 -3.74 -35.89
N ARG A 497 6.26 -3.85 -36.25
CA ARG A 497 5.16 -3.32 -35.42
C ARG A 497 5.18 -3.97 -34.04
N SER A 498 5.18 -3.16 -32.98
CA SER A 498 4.64 -3.61 -31.70
C SER A 498 3.14 -3.89 -31.91
N THR A 499 2.64 -4.96 -31.32
CA THR A 499 1.34 -5.62 -31.59
C THR A 499 0.09 -4.80 -31.19
N VAL A 500 0.20 -3.49 -30.97
CA VAL A 500 -0.91 -2.61 -30.60
C VAL A 500 -1.31 -1.76 -31.81
N GLU A 501 -2.60 -1.71 -32.15
CA GLU A 501 -3.13 -0.85 -33.20
C GLU A 501 -2.94 0.64 -32.84
N ASP A 502 -1.77 1.18 -33.15
CA ASP A 502 -1.37 2.55 -32.78
C ASP A 502 -1.80 3.59 -33.83
N ASN A 503 -3.01 3.42 -34.35
CA ASN A 503 -3.54 4.26 -35.43
C ASN A 503 -3.57 5.75 -35.02
N GLY A 504 -3.83 6.04 -33.74
CA GLY A 504 -3.81 7.41 -33.21
C GLY A 504 -2.46 8.12 -33.37
N ARG A 505 -1.35 7.44 -33.04
CA ARG A 505 -0.01 8.04 -33.20
C ARG A 505 0.39 8.20 -34.67
N ILE A 506 -0.04 7.27 -35.53
CA ILE A 506 0.15 7.40 -36.99
C ILE A 506 -0.56 8.65 -37.50
N PHE A 507 -1.82 8.87 -37.12
CA PHE A 507 -2.57 10.07 -37.52
C PHE A 507 -1.90 11.35 -37.02
N LEU A 508 -1.50 11.42 -35.76
CA LEU A 508 -0.82 12.60 -35.20
C LEU A 508 0.50 12.90 -35.93
N ALA A 509 1.29 11.89 -36.29
CA ALA A 509 2.51 12.07 -37.06
C ALA A 509 2.22 12.59 -38.48
N CYS A 510 1.24 12.01 -39.17
CA CYS A 510 0.79 12.49 -40.47
C CYS A 510 0.28 13.94 -40.41
N ASP A 511 -0.57 14.27 -39.43
CA ASP A 511 -1.13 15.61 -39.26
C ASP A 511 -0.03 16.63 -38.96
N THR A 512 0.95 16.27 -38.14
CA THR A 512 2.12 17.12 -37.85
C THR A 512 2.92 17.41 -39.12
N ILE A 513 3.16 16.39 -39.97
CA ILE A 513 3.86 16.54 -41.25
C ILE A 513 3.04 17.41 -42.22
N MET A 514 1.74 17.14 -42.36
CA MET A 514 0.84 17.91 -43.21
C MET A 514 0.75 19.37 -42.77
N ASN A 515 0.67 19.63 -41.47
CA ASN A 515 0.68 20.96 -40.91
C ASN A 515 1.93 21.75 -41.31
N MET A 516 3.11 21.11 -41.32
CA MET A 516 4.34 21.74 -41.77
C MET A 516 4.31 22.01 -43.27
N LEU A 517 3.94 21.03 -44.10
CA LEU A 517 3.94 21.19 -45.55
C LEU A 517 3.01 22.33 -46.01
N LEU A 518 1.78 22.35 -45.49
CA LEU A 518 0.77 23.35 -45.85
C LEU A 518 1.15 24.77 -45.39
N LYS A 519 1.88 24.91 -44.29
CA LYS A 519 2.22 26.22 -43.71
C LYS A 519 3.59 26.73 -44.12
N VAL A 520 4.47 25.86 -44.60
CA VAL A 520 5.71 26.27 -45.26
C VAL A 520 5.37 27.04 -46.54
N GLU A 521 4.39 26.60 -47.33
CA GLU A 521 3.93 27.31 -48.55
C GLU A 521 3.40 28.73 -48.27
N LEU A 522 2.85 28.99 -47.08
CA LEU A 522 2.33 30.30 -46.67
C LEU A 522 3.42 31.28 -46.16
N SER A 523 4.68 30.82 -46.07
CA SER A 523 5.79 31.58 -45.47
C SER A 523 6.87 32.01 -46.48
N TRP A 524 6.65 31.74 -47.77
CA TRP A 524 7.47 32.19 -48.89
C TRP A 524 6.81 33.35 -49.62
#